data_AF-A0A9Q8ZYA1-F1
#
_entry.id   AF-A0A9Q8ZYA1-F1
#
_cell.length_a   1.000
_cell.length_b   1.000
_cell.length_c   1.000
_cell.angle_alpha   90.00
_cell.angle_beta   90.00
_cell.angle_gamma   90.00
#
_symmetry.space_group_name_H-M   'P 1'
#
loop_
_entity.id
_entity.type
_entity.pdbx_description
1 polymer ?
#
loop_
_entity_poly.entity_id
_entity_poly.type
_entity_poly.pdbx_seq_one_letter_code
_entity_poly.pdbx_strand_id
1 'polypeptide(L)'
;MNRMMDDELSTELSELLMAREAILEAPDAHNFDEKCRALLVGAIGLARELCGDIVLKAAAGEVGEGAERPEILRALASRIDLASYLYISLPDDAADLNHAHDEIRYIAGGDKPVLFDKLPGPKTKLRVYFRKLNALAWYAYLEGLGLPTVERQAPISTAFGHPWDTIARWDAVPRAAEGDSWVDQHLAKYRRKGNNRVALWEMKEGESWEEALKRAGREFHQTTKLSSDQR
;
A
#
# COMPACT_ATOMS: atom_id res chain seq x y z
N MET A 1 -5.46 -30.29 17.18
CA MET A 1 -5.47 -29.03 16.43
C MET A 1 -4.37 -28.96 15.37
N ASN A 2 -3.19 -29.57 15.54
CA ASN A 2 -2.12 -29.53 14.49
C ASN A 2 -2.45 -30.24 13.16
N ARG A 3 -3.06 -31.44 13.16
CA ARG A 3 -3.22 -32.21 11.90
C ARG A 3 -4.09 -31.54 10.82
N MET A 4 -5.13 -30.81 11.20
CA MET A 4 -5.97 -30.12 10.22
C MET A 4 -5.23 -28.95 9.56
N MET A 5 -4.39 -28.24 10.32
CA MET A 5 -3.57 -27.15 9.79
C MET A 5 -2.47 -27.68 8.87
N ASP A 6 -1.88 -28.83 9.19
CA ASP A 6 -0.90 -29.50 8.35
C ASP A 6 -1.51 -29.94 6.99
N ASP A 7 -2.75 -30.44 7.00
CA ASP A 7 -3.47 -30.86 5.79
C ASP A 7 -3.87 -29.67 4.89
N GLU A 8 -4.28 -28.55 5.49
CA GLU A 8 -4.62 -27.29 4.79
C GLU A 8 -3.37 -26.70 4.10
N LEU A 9 -2.27 -26.54 4.83
CA LEU A 9 -1.02 -25.99 4.29
C LEU A 9 -0.43 -26.87 3.17
N SER A 10 -0.55 -28.20 3.31
CA SER A 10 -0.14 -29.16 2.27
C SER A 10 -0.96 -29.00 0.99
N THR A 11 -2.25 -28.73 1.13
CA THR A 11 -3.16 -28.50 0.01
C THR A 11 -2.79 -27.20 -0.71
N GLU A 12 -2.63 -26.10 0.03
CA GLU A 12 -2.26 -24.80 -0.56
C GLU A 12 -0.90 -24.83 -1.27
N LEU A 13 0.10 -25.49 -0.68
CA LEU A 13 1.40 -25.68 -1.32
C LEU A 13 1.25 -26.43 -2.65
N SER A 14 0.44 -27.49 -2.67
CA SER A 14 0.19 -28.28 -3.87
C SER A 14 -0.47 -27.46 -4.97
N GLU A 15 -1.46 -26.63 -4.62
CA GLU A 15 -2.13 -25.72 -5.56
C GLU A 15 -1.16 -24.70 -6.17
N LEU A 16 -0.28 -24.11 -5.35
CA LEU A 16 0.74 -23.17 -5.83
C LEU A 16 1.73 -23.84 -6.78
N LEU A 17 2.16 -25.07 -6.48
CA LEU A 17 3.07 -25.83 -7.36
C LEU A 17 2.38 -26.17 -8.69
N MET A 18 1.12 -26.58 -8.67
CA MET A 18 0.35 -26.83 -9.89
C MET A 18 0.18 -25.54 -10.73
N ALA A 19 -0.12 -24.41 -10.08
CA ALA A 19 -0.23 -23.13 -10.75
C ALA A 19 1.09 -22.69 -11.39
N ARG A 20 2.23 -22.93 -10.71
CA ARG A 20 3.57 -22.69 -11.25
C ARG A 20 3.82 -23.51 -12.52
N GLU A 21 3.57 -24.82 -12.50
CA GLU A 21 3.78 -25.66 -13.68
C GLU A 21 2.91 -25.20 -14.86
N ALA A 22 1.63 -24.90 -14.61
CA ALA A 22 0.72 -24.41 -15.65
C ALA A 22 1.17 -23.08 -16.29
N ILE A 23 1.84 -22.21 -15.53
CA ILE A 23 2.43 -20.96 -16.05
C ILE A 23 3.65 -21.26 -16.92
N LEU A 24 4.53 -22.17 -16.47
CA LEU A 24 5.75 -22.55 -17.18
C LEU A 24 5.44 -23.26 -18.52
N GLU A 25 4.33 -23.99 -18.60
CA GLU A 25 3.88 -24.64 -19.83
C GLU A 25 3.27 -23.67 -20.86
N ALA A 26 2.85 -22.47 -20.45
CA ALA A 26 2.16 -21.50 -21.31
C ALA A 26 2.68 -20.05 -21.14
N PRO A 27 3.97 -19.78 -21.47
CA PRO A 27 4.58 -18.46 -21.29
C PRO A 27 3.94 -17.34 -22.13
N ASP A 28 3.33 -17.69 -23.26
CA ASP A 28 2.71 -16.71 -24.18
C ASP A 28 1.21 -16.48 -23.91
N ALA A 29 0.68 -16.95 -22.77
CA ALA A 29 -0.72 -16.76 -22.43
C ALA A 29 -1.07 -15.27 -22.29
N HIS A 30 -2.26 -14.86 -22.78
CA HIS A 30 -2.75 -13.48 -22.73
C HIS A 30 -2.84 -12.87 -21.30
N ASN A 31 -2.71 -13.70 -20.26
CA ASN A 31 -2.73 -13.31 -18.85
C ASN A 31 -1.51 -13.82 -18.06
N PHE A 32 -0.37 -14.06 -18.73
CA PHE A 32 0.84 -14.56 -18.11
C PHE A 32 1.25 -13.72 -16.88
N ASP A 33 1.36 -12.39 -17.04
CA ASP A 33 1.76 -11.48 -15.96
C ASP A 33 0.81 -11.51 -14.76
N GLU A 34 -0.51 -11.56 -15.02
CA GLU A 34 -1.53 -11.63 -13.97
C GLU A 34 -1.41 -12.94 -13.19
N LYS A 35 -1.19 -14.07 -13.90
CA LYS A 35 -1.01 -15.39 -13.29
C LYS A 35 0.28 -15.46 -12.47
N CYS A 36 1.40 -14.97 -13.00
CA CYS A 36 2.68 -14.87 -12.29
C CYS A 36 2.53 -14.06 -11.00
N ARG A 37 1.84 -12.91 -11.08
CA ARG A 37 1.56 -12.08 -9.91
C ARG A 37 0.67 -12.80 -8.90
N ALA A 38 -0.40 -13.47 -9.33
CA ALA A 38 -1.30 -14.20 -8.45
C ALA A 38 -0.55 -15.33 -7.72
N LEU A 39 0.29 -16.09 -8.43
CA LEU A 39 1.15 -17.13 -7.85
C LEU A 39 2.06 -16.56 -6.77
N LEU A 40 2.77 -15.47 -7.07
CA LEU A 40 3.70 -14.85 -6.12
C LEU A 40 2.97 -14.33 -4.86
N VAL A 41 1.81 -13.69 -5.03
CA VAL A 41 0.99 -13.24 -3.91
C VAL A 41 0.54 -14.42 -3.05
N GLY A 42 0.12 -15.52 -3.67
CA GLY A 42 -0.24 -16.75 -2.97
C GLY A 42 0.94 -17.35 -2.19
N ALA A 43 2.11 -17.44 -2.81
CA ALA A 43 3.32 -17.95 -2.16
C ALA A 43 3.76 -17.09 -0.95
N ILE A 44 3.69 -15.76 -1.07
CA ILE A 44 3.96 -14.84 0.05
C ILE A 44 2.90 -15.02 1.16
N GLY A 45 1.63 -15.24 0.79
CA GLY A 45 0.55 -15.56 1.73
C GLY A 45 0.86 -16.81 2.53
N LEU A 46 1.16 -17.91 1.86
CA LEU A 46 1.52 -19.19 2.49
C LEU A 46 2.77 -19.06 3.38
N ALA A 47 3.81 -18.38 2.90
CA ALA A 47 5.01 -18.14 3.71
C ALA A 47 4.70 -17.36 4.99
N ARG A 48 3.78 -16.39 4.92
CA ARG A 48 3.33 -15.66 6.09
C ARG A 48 2.60 -16.55 7.09
N GLU A 49 1.74 -17.45 6.62
CA GLU A 49 1.03 -18.40 7.48
C GLU A 49 1.98 -19.40 8.15
N LEU A 50 2.97 -19.90 7.41
CA LEU A 50 4.00 -20.81 7.94
C LEU A 50 4.89 -20.15 9.01
N CYS A 51 5.33 -18.91 8.77
CA CYS A 51 6.19 -18.20 9.72
C CYS A 51 5.41 -17.68 10.94
N GLY A 52 4.15 -17.30 10.74
CA GLY A 52 3.33 -16.61 11.74
C GLY A 52 3.76 -15.17 11.96
N ASP A 53 2.82 -14.37 12.48
CA ASP A 53 3.01 -12.91 12.62
C ASP A 53 4.16 -12.53 13.56
N ILE A 54 4.47 -13.33 14.59
CA ILE A 54 5.54 -13.02 15.55
C ILE A 54 6.92 -13.07 14.88
N VAL A 55 7.19 -14.11 14.10
CA VAL A 55 8.47 -14.26 13.39
C VAL A 55 8.64 -13.17 12.35
N LEU A 56 7.57 -12.87 11.60
CA LEU A 56 7.59 -11.80 10.61
C LEU A 56 7.83 -10.43 11.23
N LYS A 57 7.16 -10.09 12.34
CA LYS A 57 7.37 -8.82 13.05
C LYS A 57 8.80 -8.69 13.57
N ALA A 58 9.34 -9.76 14.15
CA ALA A 58 10.71 -9.78 14.65
C ALA A 58 11.73 -9.57 13.51
N ALA A 59 11.55 -10.26 12.37
CA ALA A 59 12.42 -10.11 11.21
C ALA A 59 12.31 -8.72 10.56
N ALA A 60 11.09 -8.17 10.46
CA ALA A 60 10.81 -6.89 9.83
C ALA A 60 11.23 -5.66 10.66
N GLY A 61 11.68 -5.87 11.90
CA GLY A 61 12.00 -4.79 12.84
C GLY A 61 10.74 -4.06 13.33
N GLU A 62 10.40 -4.23 14.60
CA GLU A 62 9.33 -3.45 15.23
C GLU A 62 9.76 -2.01 15.46
N VAL A 63 8.83 -1.09 15.22
CA VAL A 63 9.02 0.34 15.49
C VAL A 63 7.97 0.73 16.50
N GLY A 64 8.40 1.09 17.70
CA GLY A 64 7.52 1.55 18.76
C GLY A 64 6.88 2.90 18.42
N GLU A 65 5.77 3.21 19.09
CA GLU A 65 5.19 4.54 19.04
C GLU A 65 6.18 5.57 19.61
N GLY A 66 6.44 6.65 18.87
CA GLY A 66 7.42 7.67 19.24
C GLY A 66 8.87 7.36 18.87
N ALA A 67 9.12 6.30 18.08
CA ALA A 67 10.47 5.99 17.60
C ALA A 67 11.10 7.15 16.82
N GLU A 68 12.40 7.34 17.03
CA GLU A 68 13.16 8.39 16.37
C GLU A 68 13.42 8.05 14.89
N ARG A 69 13.64 9.09 14.07
CA ARG A 69 13.85 8.91 12.62
C ARG A 69 14.90 7.85 12.26
N PRO A 70 16.08 7.75 12.92
CA PRO A 70 17.06 6.72 12.60
C PRO A 70 16.55 5.29 12.85
N GLU A 71 15.73 5.08 13.88
CA GLU A 71 15.15 3.77 14.19
C GLU A 71 14.10 3.38 13.15
N ILE A 72 13.26 4.32 12.75
CA ILE A 72 12.27 4.15 11.67
C ILE A 72 12.99 3.75 10.37
N LEU A 73 14.08 4.43 10.02
CA LEU A 73 14.85 4.14 8.82
C LEU A 73 15.51 2.75 8.89
N ARG A 74 16.08 2.36 10.03
CA ARG A 74 16.66 1.01 10.20
C ARG A 74 15.62 -0.09 10.03
N ALA A 75 14.45 0.05 10.63
CA ALA A 75 13.37 -0.92 10.45
C ALA A 75 12.86 -0.95 9.00
N LEU A 76 12.78 0.21 8.34
CA LEU A 76 12.43 0.27 6.92
C LEU A 76 13.48 -0.45 6.06
N ALA A 77 14.77 -0.27 6.34
CA ALA A 77 15.84 -1.00 5.66
C ALA A 77 15.66 -2.52 5.82
N SER A 78 15.47 -3.03 7.05
CA SER A 78 15.21 -4.46 7.30
C SER A 78 14.03 -5.00 6.49
N ARG A 79 12.96 -4.21 6.32
CA ARG A 79 11.78 -4.62 5.52
C ARG A 79 12.07 -4.67 4.03
N ILE A 80 12.87 -3.73 3.52
CA ILE A 80 13.28 -3.73 2.11
C ILE A 80 14.25 -4.88 1.85
N ASP A 81 15.17 -5.17 2.77
CA ASP A 81 16.07 -6.32 2.71
C ASP A 81 15.27 -7.64 2.64
N LEU A 82 14.30 -7.84 3.53
CA LEU A 82 13.42 -9.00 3.45
C LEU A 82 12.65 -9.08 2.13
N ALA A 83 12.19 -7.94 1.61
CA ALA A 83 11.48 -7.89 0.34
C ALA A 83 12.41 -8.15 -0.86
N SER A 84 13.70 -7.83 -0.78
CA SER A 84 14.65 -8.03 -1.88
C SER A 84 14.89 -9.50 -2.18
N TYR A 85 14.77 -10.40 -1.19
CA TYR A 85 14.84 -11.85 -1.41
C TYR A 85 13.75 -12.39 -2.36
N LEU A 86 12.65 -11.65 -2.58
CA LEU A 86 11.61 -12.03 -3.55
C LEU A 86 12.01 -11.70 -4.99
N TYR A 87 13.03 -10.87 -5.19
CA TYR A 87 13.47 -10.40 -6.49
C TYR A 87 14.84 -11.00 -6.80
N ILE A 88 14.99 -11.54 -8.01
CA ILE A 88 16.32 -11.82 -8.54
C ILE A 88 16.86 -10.46 -8.99
N SER A 89 17.92 -9.96 -8.34
CA SER A 89 18.63 -8.78 -8.81
C SER A 89 19.07 -9.02 -10.24
N LEU A 90 18.47 -8.27 -11.17
CA LEU A 90 18.95 -8.23 -12.54
C LEU A 90 20.24 -7.40 -12.54
N PRO A 91 21.32 -7.86 -13.21
CA PRO A 91 22.55 -7.09 -13.31
C PRO A 91 22.25 -5.68 -13.85
N ASP A 92 22.83 -4.66 -13.21
CA ASP A 92 22.77 -3.25 -13.61
C ASP A 92 21.40 -2.55 -13.52
N ASP A 93 20.42 -3.11 -12.79
CA ASP A 93 19.16 -2.41 -12.56
C ASP A 93 19.29 -1.33 -11.47
N ALA A 94 19.22 -0.06 -11.87
CA ALA A 94 19.17 1.08 -10.95
C ALA A 94 17.91 1.08 -10.06
N ALA A 95 16.90 0.27 -10.40
CA ALA A 95 15.70 0.05 -9.60
C ALA A 95 15.81 -1.15 -8.63
N ASP A 96 17.00 -1.72 -8.42
CA ASP A 96 17.19 -2.79 -7.44
C ASP A 96 16.85 -2.32 -6.01
N LEU A 97 16.02 -3.10 -5.32
CA LEU A 97 15.67 -2.89 -3.91
C LEU A 97 16.89 -2.90 -2.99
N ASN A 98 17.98 -3.58 -3.37
CA ASN A 98 19.21 -3.56 -2.59
C ASN A 98 19.83 -2.15 -2.52
N HIS A 99 19.80 -1.38 -3.61
CA HIS A 99 20.26 0.01 -3.59
C HIS A 99 19.39 0.89 -2.68
N ALA A 100 18.07 0.68 -2.69
CA ALA A 100 17.16 1.38 -1.78
C ALA A 100 17.41 1.01 -0.31
N HIS A 101 17.66 -0.27 -0.02
CA HIS A 101 18.05 -0.75 1.31
C HIS A 101 19.34 -0.07 1.81
N ASP A 102 20.40 -0.12 1.00
CA ASP A 102 21.71 0.42 1.36
C ASP A 102 21.63 1.93 1.59
N GLU A 103 20.92 2.65 0.72
CA GLU A 103 20.77 4.09 0.88
C GLU A 103 20.02 4.47 2.16
N ILE A 104 18.98 3.73 2.54
CA ILE A 104 18.28 3.99 3.80
C ILE A 104 19.23 3.81 4.99
N ARG A 105 20.15 2.84 4.94
CA ARG A 105 21.17 2.64 5.99
C ARG A 105 22.16 3.80 6.03
N TYR A 106 22.61 4.30 4.88
CA TYR A 106 23.48 5.47 4.79
C TYR A 106 22.79 6.72 5.37
N ILE A 107 21.53 6.97 5.00
CA ILE A 107 20.74 8.08 5.57
C ILE A 107 20.59 7.93 7.09
N ALA A 108 20.35 6.72 7.59
CA ALA A 108 20.26 6.45 9.02
C ALA A 108 21.60 6.70 9.76
N GLY A 109 22.73 6.57 9.05
CA GLY A 109 24.08 6.91 9.52
C GLY A 109 24.44 8.40 9.42
N GLY A 110 23.60 9.20 8.77
CA GLY A 110 23.80 10.65 8.61
C GLY A 110 24.27 11.09 7.22
N ASP A 111 24.41 10.16 6.27
CA ASP A 111 24.81 10.50 4.91
C ASP A 111 23.68 11.22 4.16
N LYS A 112 24.06 12.01 3.16
CA LYS A 112 23.09 12.69 2.30
C LYS A 112 22.44 11.67 1.35
N PRO A 113 21.10 11.66 1.19
CA PRO A 113 20.44 10.80 0.22
C PRO A 113 20.88 11.12 -1.22
N VAL A 114 20.83 10.11 -2.09
CA VAL A 114 21.13 10.19 -3.53
C VAL A 114 19.89 9.76 -4.32
N LEU A 115 19.44 8.51 -4.20
CA LEU A 115 18.20 7.98 -4.78
C LEU A 115 16.96 8.68 -4.20
N PHE A 116 16.95 8.93 -2.89
CA PHE A 116 15.86 9.62 -2.21
C PHE A 116 16.06 11.14 -2.12
N ASP A 117 17.06 11.70 -2.82
CA ASP A 117 17.21 13.15 -2.88
C ASP A 117 16.05 13.77 -3.66
N LYS A 118 15.83 15.06 -3.44
CA LYS A 118 14.76 15.79 -4.12
C LYS A 118 15.10 15.94 -5.59
N LEU A 119 14.17 15.52 -6.45
CA LEU A 119 14.26 15.81 -7.88
C LEU A 119 14.22 17.34 -8.12
N PRO A 120 15.04 17.86 -9.06
CA PRO A 120 14.96 19.25 -9.47
C PRO A 120 13.65 19.51 -10.22
N GLY A 121 13.10 20.72 -10.08
CA GLY A 121 11.92 21.17 -10.82
C GLY A 121 10.69 21.48 -9.95
N PRO A 122 9.52 21.67 -10.57
CA PRO A 122 8.31 22.04 -9.86
C PRO A 122 7.88 20.95 -8.88
N LYS A 123 7.67 21.33 -7.61
CA LYS A 123 7.22 20.40 -6.57
C LYS A 123 5.79 19.94 -6.84
N THR A 124 5.62 18.71 -7.30
CA THR A 124 4.31 18.06 -7.26
C THR A 124 3.96 17.76 -5.81
N LYS A 125 2.83 18.28 -5.33
CA LYS A 125 2.32 18.01 -3.97
C LYS A 125 1.73 16.60 -3.89
N LEU A 126 2.53 15.57 -4.22
CA LEU A 126 2.11 14.17 -4.33
C LEU A 126 1.40 13.68 -3.06
N ARG A 127 1.89 14.09 -1.88
CA ARG A 127 1.23 13.73 -0.62
C ARG A 127 -0.19 14.31 -0.52
N VAL A 128 -0.40 15.57 -0.90
CA VAL A 128 -1.75 16.18 -0.94
C VAL A 128 -2.61 15.46 -1.98
N TYR A 129 -2.01 15.13 -3.12
CA TYR A 129 -2.64 14.37 -4.20
C TYR A 129 -3.18 13.01 -3.72
N PHE A 130 -2.36 12.18 -3.09
CA PHE A 130 -2.82 10.88 -2.57
C PHE A 130 -3.87 11.03 -1.47
N ARG A 131 -3.78 12.06 -0.61
CA ARG A 131 -4.81 12.32 0.40
C ARG A 131 -6.15 12.73 -0.20
N LYS A 132 -6.13 13.45 -1.32
CA LYS A 132 -7.35 13.78 -2.07
C LYS A 132 -7.95 12.55 -2.75
N LEU A 133 -7.13 11.71 -3.36
CA LEU A 133 -7.58 10.43 -3.93
C LEU A 133 -8.18 9.52 -2.84
N ASN A 134 -7.60 9.54 -1.64
CA ASN A 134 -8.12 8.79 -0.50
C ASN A 134 -9.54 9.23 -0.09
N ALA A 135 -9.85 10.52 -0.14
CA ALA A 135 -11.22 11.00 0.11
C ALA A 135 -12.24 10.38 -0.87
N LEU A 136 -11.85 10.19 -2.13
CA LEU A 136 -12.66 9.54 -3.15
C LEU A 136 -12.73 8.01 -2.94
N ALA A 137 -11.64 7.41 -2.48
CA ALA A 137 -11.61 6.00 -2.10
C ALA A 137 -12.57 5.70 -0.93
N TRP A 138 -12.64 6.59 0.06
CA TRP A 138 -13.65 6.53 1.13
C TRP A 138 -15.08 6.57 0.60
N TYR A 139 -15.37 7.43 -0.38
CA TYR A 139 -16.70 7.45 -1.00
C TYR A 139 -17.04 6.13 -1.70
N ALA A 140 -16.09 5.57 -2.45
CA ALA A 140 -16.23 4.26 -3.09
C ALA A 140 -16.38 3.11 -2.08
N TYR A 141 -15.69 3.19 -0.93
CA TYR A 141 -15.83 2.23 0.15
C TYR A 141 -17.22 2.28 0.80
N LEU A 142 -17.69 3.47 1.16
CA LEU A 142 -19.02 3.64 1.76
C LEU A 142 -20.15 3.29 0.77
N GLU A 143 -19.91 3.46 -0.54
CA GLU A 143 -20.76 2.92 -1.60
C GLU A 143 -20.84 1.40 -1.56
N GLY A 144 -19.71 0.72 -1.42
CA GLY A 144 -19.63 -0.73 -1.29
C GLY A 144 -20.30 -1.27 -0.02
N LEU A 145 -20.36 -0.48 1.05
CA LEU A 145 -21.16 -0.76 2.26
C LEU A 145 -22.67 -0.58 2.05
N GLY A 146 -23.09 0.05 0.95
CA GLY A 146 -24.50 0.28 0.63
C GLY A 146 -25.09 1.55 1.26
N LEU A 147 -24.26 2.48 1.73
CA LEU A 147 -24.77 3.73 2.31
C LEU A 147 -25.38 4.66 1.24
N PRO A 148 -26.51 5.32 1.52
CA PRO A 148 -27.10 6.34 0.64
C PRO A 148 -26.12 7.48 0.34
N THR A 149 -26.26 8.12 -0.82
CA THR A 149 -25.38 9.21 -1.28
C THR A 149 -25.15 10.29 -0.22
N VAL A 150 -26.21 10.80 0.41
CA VAL A 150 -26.10 11.86 1.43
C VAL A 150 -25.30 11.38 2.65
N GLU A 151 -25.53 10.16 3.09
CA GLU A 151 -24.84 9.54 4.23
C GLU A 151 -23.36 9.24 3.94
N ARG A 152 -22.97 9.14 2.67
CA ARG A 152 -21.56 9.05 2.26
C ARG A 152 -20.89 10.42 2.23
N GLN A 153 -21.55 11.40 1.62
CA GLN A 153 -20.96 12.71 1.33
C GLN A 153 -20.76 13.57 2.57
N ALA A 154 -21.71 13.56 3.50
CA ALA A 154 -21.66 14.38 4.71
C ALA A 154 -20.45 14.07 5.62
N PRO A 155 -20.16 12.80 6.00
CA PRO A 155 -19.02 12.51 6.86
C PRO A 155 -17.69 12.78 6.16
N ILE A 156 -17.57 12.54 4.85
CA ILE A 156 -16.35 12.85 4.09
C ILE A 156 -16.12 14.36 4.03
N SER A 157 -17.15 15.13 3.69
CA SER A 157 -17.06 16.59 3.63
C SER A 157 -16.65 17.18 4.98
N THR A 158 -17.19 16.61 6.06
CA THR A 158 -16.86 16.99 7.44
C THR A 158 -15.41 16.65 7.78
N ALA A 159 -14.95 15.43 7.47
CA ALA A 159 -13.60 14.97 7.80
C ALA A 159 -12.50 15.74 7.04
N PHE A 160 -12.73 16.08 5.78
CA PHE A 160 -11.75 16.77 4.93
C PHE A 160 -11.92 18.30 4.92
N GLY A 161 -12.98 18.84 5.53
CA GLY A 161 -13.22 20.28 5.65
C GLY A 161 -13.55 20.99 4.34
N HIS A 162 -14.09 20.27 3.35
CA HIS A 162 -14.46 20.81 2.04
C HIS A 162 -15.85 20.32 1.60
N PRO A 163 -16.63 21.14 0.87
CA PRO A 163 -17.91 20.69 0.31
C PRO A 163 -17.71 19.52 -0.66
N TRP A 164 -18.67 18.58 -0.70
CA TRP A 164 -18.58 17.41 -1.57
C TRP A 164 -18.34 17.77 -3.04
N ASP A 165 -18.99 18.79 -3.59
CA ASP A 165 -18.78 19.21 -4.99
C ASP A 165 -17.34 19.65 -5.27
N THR A 166 -16.60 20.09 -4.24
CA THR A 166 -15.17 20.37 -4.36
C THR A 166 -14.36 19.08 -4.33
N ILE A 167 -14.68 18.17 -3.41
CA ILE A 167 -14.03 16.87 -3.26
C ILE A 167 -14.22 16.00 -4.49
N ALA A 168 -15.42 15.96 -5.06
CA ALA A 168 -15.77 15.19 -6.24
C ALA A 168 -14.95 15.56 -7.49
N ARG A 169 -14.36 16.76 -7.52
CA ARG A 169 -13.48 17.24 -8.61
C ARG A 169 -11.99 17.00 -8.34
N TRP A 170 -11.64 16.36 -7.23
CA TRP A 170 -10.25 16.13 -6.87
C TRP A 170 -9.57 15.02 -7.67
N ASP A 171 -10.31 14.26 -8.47
CA ASP A 171 -9.78 13.24 -9.38
C ASP A 171 -9.10 13.81 -10.63
N ALA A 172 -9.41 15.06 -11.00
CA ALA A 172 -8.85 15.69 -12.21
C ALA A 172 -7.30 15.71 -12.22
N VAL A 173 -6.68 16.03 -11.08
CA VAL A 173 -5.21 16.04 -10.95
C VAL A 173 -4.62 14.61 -10.98
N PRO A 174 -5.13 13.64 -10.20
CA PRO A 174 -4.83 12.22 -10.35
C PRO A 174 -4.87 11.70 -11.78
N ARG A 175 -5.97 11.97 -12.48
CA ARG A 175 -6.19 11.49 -13.84
C ARG A 175 -5.18 12.08 -14.82
N ALA A 176 -4.84 13.36 -14.67
CA ALA A 176 -3.83 14.00 -15.48
C ALA A 176 -2.40 13.46 -15.22
N ALA A 177 -2.11 12.99 -14.01
CA ALA A 177 -0.78 12.51 -13.62
C ALA A 177 -0.56 11.02 -13.92
N GLU A 178 -1.50 10.15 -13.53
CA GLU A 178 -1.36 8.68 -13.60
C GLU A 178 -2.20 8.05 -14.72
N GLY A 179 -3.09 8.83 -15.34
CA GLY A 179 -4.05 8.36 -16.34
C GLY A 179 -5.36 7.83 -15.76
N ASP A 180 -6.41 7.86 -16.58
CA ASP A 180 -7.77 7.49 -16.18
C ASP A 180 -7.88 6.04 -15.71
N SER A 181 -7.26 5.12 -16.44
CA SER A 181 -7.33 3.68 -16.13
C SER A 181 -6.77 3.37 -14.74
N TRP A 182 -5.67 4.02 -14.35
CA TRP A 182 -5.07 3.80 -13.04
C TRP A 182 -5.98 4.28 -11.92
N VAL A 183 -6.56 5.49 -12.04
CA VAL A 183 -7.48 6.07 -11.05
C VAL A 183 -8.74 5.22 -10.93
N ASP A 184 -9.31 4.79 -12.04
CA ASP A 184 -10.53 3.98 -12.05
C ASP A 184 -10.29 2.61 -11.42
N GLN A 185 -9.18 1.94 -11.76
CA GLN A 185 -8.78 0.68 -11.13
C GLN A 185 -8.51 0.87 -9.64
N HIS A 186 -7.89 1.98 -9.24
CA HIS A 186 -7.64 2.30 -7.85
C HIS A 186 -8.94 2.42 -7.06
N LEU A 187 -9.90 3.24 -7.53
CA LEU A 187 -11.19 3.44 -6.86
C LEU A 187 -12.09 2.19 -6.91
N ALA A 188 -12.08 1.43 -8.01
CA ALA A 188 -12.88 0.23 -8.15
C ALA A 188 -12.54 -0.85 -7.10
N LYS A 189 -11.28 -0.92 -6.63
CA LYS A 189 -10.86 -1.85 -5.57
C LYS A 189 -11.61 -1.61 -4.26
N TYR A 190 -11.98 -0.36 -3.97
CA TYR A 190 -12.66 0.04 -2.74
C TYR A 190 -14.17 -0.19 -2.78
N ARG A 191 -14.78 -0.29 -3.97
CA ARG A 191 -16.23 -0.58 -4.11
C ARG A 191 -16.60 -2.03 -3.80
N ARG A 192 -15.64 -2.96 -3.86
CA ARG A 192 -15.92 -4.40 -3.72
C ARG A 192 -16.26 -4.75 -2.27
N LYS A 193 -17.52 -5.10 -2.02
CA LYS A 193 -18.03 -5.59 -0.74
C LYS A 193 -17.20 -6.80 -0.27
N GLY A 194 -16.67 -6.75 0.95
CA GLY A 194 -15.83 -7.81 1.52
C GLY A 194 -14.33 -7.71 1.22
N ASN A 195 -13.89 -6.75 0.40
CA ASN A 195 -12.47 -6.48 0.20
C ASN A 195 -11.91 -5.61 1.33
N ASN A 196 -12.05 -6.07 2.58
CA ASN A 196 -11.48 -5.42 3.76
C ASN A 196 -9.96 -5.27 3.64
N ARG A 197 -9.30 -6.05 2.78
CA ARG A 197 -7.84 -6.04 2.57
C ARG A 197 -7.28 -4.76 1.93
N VAL A 198 -8.08 -3.94 1.27
CA VAL A 198 -7.56 -2.74 0.57
C VAL A 198 -7.90 -1.43 1.30
N ALA A 199 -8.88 -1.41 2.21
CA ALA A 199 -9.05 -0.33 3.19
C ALA A 199 -8.16 -0.51 4.46
N LEU A 200 -7.53 -1.68 4.59
CA LEU A 200 -6.69 -2.10 5.72
C LEU A 200 -5.39 -1.29 5.92
N TRP A 201 -4.95 -0.47 4.95
CA TRP A 201 -3.81 0.44 5.18
C TRP A 201 -4.20 1.63 6.06
N GLU A 202 -5.51 1.89 6.22
CA GLU A 202 -6.00 2.94 7.10
C GLU A 202 -6.65 2.35 8.33
N MET A 203 -7.63 1.44 8.22
CA MET A 203 -8.34 0.97 9.40
C MET A 203 -7.47 0.08 10.28
N LYS A 204 -7.21 0.51 11.52
CA LYS A 204 -6.58 -0.35 12.54
C LYS A 204 -7.54 -1.48 12.93
N GLU A 205 -7.00 -2.59 13.44
CA GLU A 205 -7.82 -3.68 13.96
C GLU A 205 -8.76 -3.16 15.05
N GLY A 206 -10.07 -3.42 14.90
CA GLY A 206 -11.12 -2.92 15.80
C GLY A 206 -11.54 -1.45 15.60
N GLU A 207 -10.91 -0.71 14.69
CA GLU A 207 -11.27 0.69 14.38
C GLU A 207 -12.56 0.72 13.53
N SER A 208 -13.51 1.58 13.89
CA SER A 208 -14.69 1.85 13.06
C SER A 208 -14.32 2.66 11.81
N TRP A 209 -15.13 2.58 10.75
CA TRP A 209 -14.85 3.36 9.54
C TRP A 209 -14.92 4.88 9.81
N GLU A 210 -15.76 5.30 10.76
CA GLU A 210 -15.89 6.69 11.17
C GLU A 210 -14.61 7.22 11.84
N GLU A 211 -13.98 6.42 12.70
CA GLU A 211 -12.72 6.76 13.36
C GLU A 211 -11.57 6.87 12.36
N ALA A 212 -11.48 5.88 11.47
CA ALA A 212 -10.48 5.85 10.40
C ALA A 212 -10.65 7.05 9.45
N LEU A 213 -11.88 7.38 9.05
CA LEU A 213 -12.19 8.53 8.21
C LEU A 213 -11.80 9.86 8.88
N LYS A 214 -12.10 10.01 10.18
CA LYS A 214 -11.66 11.19 10.96
C LYS A 214 -10.14 11.29 11.00
N ARG A 215 -9.42 10.18 11.13
CA ARG A 215 -7.95 10.15 11.12
C ARG A 215 -7.40 10.55 9.74
N ALA A 216 -7.97 10.01 8.66
CA ALA A 216 -7.62 10.41 7.30
C ALA A 216 -7.79 11.93 7.06
N GLY A 217 -8.88 12.50 7.57
CA GLY A 217 -9.13 13.95 7.55
C GLY A 217 -8.05 14.76 8.28
N ARG A 218 -7.67 14.35 9.50
CA ARG A 218 -6.56 14.98 10.26
C ARG A 218 -5.24 14.93 9.49
N GLU A 219 -4.91 13.80 8.90
CA GLU A 219 -3.68 13.61 8.11
C GLU A 219 -3.67 14.50 6.85
N PHE A 220 -4.83 14.71 6.21
CA PHE A 220 -4.98 15.67 5.11
C PHE A 220 -4.72 17.11 5.56
N HIS A 221 -5.31 17.54 6.68
CA HIS A 221 -5.11 18.89 7.21
C HIS A 221 -3.66 19.16 7.63
N GLN A 222 -2.99 18.18 8.25
CA GLN A 222 -1.56 18.29 8.55
C GLN A 222 -0.71 18.39 7.27
N THR A 223 -1.02 17.56 6.28
CA THR A 223 -0.28 17.55 5.00
C THR A 223 -0.44 18.88 4.24
N THR A 224 -1.64 19.45 4.23
CA THR A 224 -1.92 20.72 3.56
C THR A 224 -1.23 21.89 4.25
N LYS A 225 -1.20 21.92 5.59
CA LYS A 225 -0.46 22.92 6.38
C LYS A 225 1.05 22.85 6.13
N LEU A 226 1.65 21.65 6.19
CA LEU A 226 3.08 21.49 5.86
C LEU A 226 3.42 21.93 4.43
N SER A 227 2.44 21.86 3.52
CA SER A 227 2.60 22.26 2.14
C SER A 227 2.38 23.76 1.88
N SER A 228 1.72 24.48 2.80
CA SER A 228 1.64 25.96 2.74
C SER A 228 2.91 26.60 3.27
N ASP A 229 3.52 26.00 4.30
CA ASP A 229 4.68 26.57 5.00
C ASP A 229 6.00 26.43 4.21
N GLN A 230 5.98 25.72 3.08
CA GLN A 230 7.13 25.51 2.18
C GLN A 230 7.11 26.38 0.91
N ARG A 231 6.20 27.37 0.85
CA ARG A 231 6.15 28.40 -0.21
C ARG A 231 6.88 29.65 0.25
#